data_AF-A0A8H7VA66-F1
#
_entry.id   AF-A0A8H7VA66-F1
#
_cell.length_a   1.000
_cell.length_b   1.000
_cell.length_c   1.000
_cell.angle_alpha   90.00
_cell.angle_beta   90.00
_cell.angle_gamma   90.00
#
_symmetry.space_group_name_H-M   'P 1'
#
loop_
_entity.id
_entity.type
_entity.pdbx_description
1 polymer ?
#
loop_
_entity_poly.entity_id
_entity_poly.type
_entity_poly.pdbx_seq_one_letter_code
_entity_poly.pdbx_strand_id
1 'polypeptide(L)'
;MTIKQLRDILRKLKIDNSRILDVHFPDRGVVGVLIHNDYELELTAQLNRRGVQLHNSFDPCHPDIVRDPEFKDKSTEERTIQAKIIFNNTCNRAINFIKTPHIKLAIARNFLQQEWISENDFQSYLAPEKSTDVNALAAANALRPNSQSPPPPTETIDLDDDMDITTTHDNTTTTTI
;
A
#
# COMPACT_ATOMS: atom_id res chain seq x y z
N MET A 1 2.32 14.34 12.48
CA MET A 1 0.85 14.37 12.57
C MET A 1 0.29 13.14 11.88
N THR A 2 -0.64 12.43 12.48
CA THR A 2 -1.29 11.25 11.87
C THR A 2 -2.55 11.64 11.10
N ILE A 3 -3.03 10.78 10.19
CA ILE A 3 -4.30 11.01 9.47
C ILE A 3 -5.47 11.16 10.44
N LYS A 4 -5.52 10.34 11.50
CA LYS A 4 -6.55 10.44 12.56
C LYS A 4 -6.53 11.81 13.22
N GLN A 5 -5.35 12.30 13.61
CA GLN A 5 -5.19 13.62 14.20
C GLN A 5 -5.65 14.73 13.25
N LEU A 6 -5.33 14.64 11.95
CA LEU A 6 -5.80 15.62 10.98
C LEU A 6 -7.34 15.58 10.86
N ARG A 7 -7.94 14.39 10.72
CA ARG A 7 -9.40 14.26 10.66
C ARG A 7 -10.10 14.83 11.91
N ASP A 8 -9.47 14.68 13.08
CA ASP A 8 -9.91 15.32 14.32
C ASP A 8 -9.80 16.85 14.28
N ILE A 9 -8.73 17.40 13.71
CA ILE A 9 -8.56 18.84 13.48
C ILE A 9 -9.64 19.35 12.51
N LEU A 10 -9.83 18.70 11.36
CA LEU A 10 -10.86 19.07 10.38
C LEU A 10 -12.26 19.09 11.03
N ARG A 11 -12.57 18.10 11.87
CA ARG A 11 -13.83 18.07 12.63
C ARG A 11 -13.96 19.24 13.61
N LYS A 12 -12.88 19.61 14.30
CA LYS A 12 -12.86 20.81 15.17
C LYS A 12 -13.05 22.11 14.38
N LEU A 13 -12.55 22.14 13.14
CA LEU A 13 -12.80 23.21 12.17
C LEU A 13 -14.21 23.14 11.53
N LYS A 14 -15.10 22.27 12.03
CA LYS A 14 -16.47 22.07 11.51
C LYS A 14 -16.50 21.68 10.02
N ILE A 15 -15.42 21.10 9.52
CA ILE A 15 -15.36 20.50 8.19
C ILE A 15 -15.92 19.08 8.30
N ASP A 16 -16.83 18.76 7.40
CA ASP A 16 -17.44 17.43 7.37
C ASP A 16 -16.45 16.42 6.79
N ASN A 17 -16.02 15.48 7.64
CA ASN A 17 -15.10 14.41 7.24
C ASN A 17 -15.75 13.42 6.26
N SER A 18 -17.09 13.37 6.17
CA SER A 18 -17.79 12.51 5.21
C SER A 18 -17.55 12.96 3.75
N ARG A 19 -17.26 14.25 3.55
CA ARG A 19 -17.00 14.86 2.24
C ARG A 19 -15.52 14.83 1.84
N ILE A 20 -14.65 14.35 2.74
CA ILE A 20 -13.22 14.17 2.51
C ILE A 20 -12.96 12.73 2.07
N LEU A 21 -12.65 12.56 0.78
CA LEU A 21 -12.46 11.27 0.14
C LEU A 21 -11.15 10.61 0.57
N ASP A 22 -10.06 11.38 0.58
CA ASP A 22 -8.73 10.93 0.98
C ASP A 22 -7.94 12.06 1.65
N VAL A 23 -6.96 11.68 2.48
CA VAL A 23 -5.99 12.58 3.10
C VAL A 23 -4.61 11.96 2.97
N HIS A 24 -3.66 12.73 2.46
CA HIS A 24 -2.26 12.33 2.40
C HIS A 24 -1.32 13.50 2.73
N PHE A 25 -0.03 13.20 2.86
CA PHE A 25 1.02 14.16 3.21
C PHE A 25 2.09 14.14 2.11
N PRO A 26 1.94 14.96 1.06
CA PRO A 26 2.85 14.92 -0.08
C PRO A 26 4.22 15.55 0.23
N ASP A 27 4.29 16.48 1.19
CA ASP A 27 5.55 17.01 1.72
C ASP A 27 5.42 17.41 3.21
N ARG A 28 6.54 17.68 3.87
CA ARG A 28 6.62 18.21 5.23
C ARG A 28 5.89 19.55 5.32
N GLY A 29 4.89 19.61 6.20
CA GLY A 29 4.08 20.82 6.39
C GLY A 29 2.98 21.01 5.34
N VAL A 30 2.86 20.12 4.36
CA VAL A 30 1.81 20.14 3.35
C VAL A 30 0.82 19.00 3.61
N VAL A 31 -0.46 19.31 3.48
CA VAL A 31 -1.55 18.34 3.60
C VAL A 31 -2.32 18.32 2.30
N GLY A 32 -2.33 17.16 1.65
CA GLY A 32 -3.17 16.89 0.49
C GLY A 32 -4.52 16.35 0.94
N VAL A 33 -5.60 16.92 0.41
CA VAL A 33 -6.97 16.51 0.73
C VAL A 33 -7.71 16.29 -0.58
N LEU A 34 -8.28 15.09 -0.76
CA LEU A 34 -9.13 14.77 -1.90
C LEU A 34 -10.59 14.99 -1.53
N ILE A 35 -11.31 15.74 -2.36
CA ILE A 35 -12.71 16.12 -2.15
C ILE A 35 -13.48 16.02 -3.46
N HIS A 36 -14.81 16.07 -3.37
CA HIS A 36 -15.65 16.29 -4.54
C HIS A 36 -15.54 17.75 -5.01
N ASN A 37 -15.55 17.99 -6.32
CA ASN A 37 -15.43 19.33 -6.91
C ASN A 37 -16.52 20.29 -6.38
N ASP A 38 -17.76 19.83 -6.25
CA ASP A 38 -18.86 20.63 -5.68
C ASP A 38 -18.63 21.08 -4.22
N TYR A 39 -17.69 20.45 -3.51
CA TYR A 39 -17.33 20.86 -2.15
C TYR A 39 -16.15 21.83 -2.08
N GLU A 40 -15.41 22.02 -3.18
CA GLU A 40 -14.19 22.83 -3.22
C GLU A 40 -14.42 24.27 -2.74
N LEU A 41 -15.42 24.95 -3.30
CA LEU A 41 -15.73 26.34 -2.95
C LEU A 41 -16.14 26.47 -1.49
N GLU A 42 -16.95 25.53 -0.99
CA GLU A 42 -17.41 25.54 0.40
C GLU A 42 -16.25 25.29 1.37
N LEU A 43 -15.43 24.28 1.12
CA LEU A 43 -14.27 23.95 1.93
C LEU A 43 -13.26 25.10 1.95
N THR A 44 -12.96 25.66 0.78
CA THR A 44 -12.07 26.83 0.63
C THR A 44 -12.56 28.00 1.47
N ALA A 45 -13.86 28.32 1.41
CA ALA A 45 -14.44 29.38 2.21
C ALA A 45 -14.38 29.07 3.72
N GLN A 46 -14.59 27.82 4.14
CA GLN A 46 -14.48 27.41 5.55
C GLN A 46 -13.05 27.51 6.08
N LEU A 47 -12.05 27.10 5.29
CA LEU A 47 -10.63 27.17 5.64
C LEU A 47 -10.17 28.63 5.74
N ASN A 48 -10.49 29.46 4.74
CA ASN A 48 -10.16 30.88 4.72
C ASN A 48 -10.77 31.63 5.91
N ARG A 49 -12.03 31.36 6.27
CA ARG A 49 -12.70 31.94 7.45
C ARG A 49 -11.97 31.62 8.76
N ARG A 50 -11.17 30.56 8.79
CA ARG A 50 -10.39 30.14 9.97
C ARG A 50 -8.90 30.47 9.85
N GLY A 51 -8.52 31.27 8.86
CA GLY A 51 -7.13 31.69 8.62
C GLY A 51 -6.22 30.58 8.08
N VAL A 52 -6.79 29.47 7.59
CA VAL A 52 -6.00 28.42 6.94
C VAL A 52 -5.79 28.80 5.49
N GLN A 53 -4.52 29.07 5.12
CA GLN A 53 -4.15 29.42 3.76
C GLN A 53 -4.02 28.17 2.89
N LEU A 54 -4.59 28.22 1.69
CA LEU A 54 -4.40 27.17 0.67
C LEU A 54 -3.05 27.36 -0.02
N HIS A 55 -2.35 26.24 -0.25
CA HIS A 55 -1.06 26.25 -0.93
C HIS A 55 -1.25 26.15 -2.45
N ASN A 56 -1.49 27.28 -3.12
CA ASN A 56 -1.83 27.31 -4.55
C ASN A 56 -0.66 27.01 -5.52
N SER A 57 0.58 27.13 -5.05
CA SER A 57 1.79 26.93 -5.87
C SER A 57 2.48 25.57 -5.63
N PHE A 58 1.80 24.62 -4.98
CA PHE A 58 2.40 23.32 -4.70
C PHE A 58 2.37 22.46 -5.97
N ASP A 59 3.55 22.03 -6.44
CA ASP A 59 3.69 21.07 -7.53
C ASP A 59 4.12 19.71 -6.97
N PRO A 60 3.25 18.68 -6.98
CA PRO A 60 3.57 17.34 -6.47
C PRO A 60 4.67 16.61 -7.27
N CYS A 61 5.00 17.09 -8.47
CA CYS A 61 6.04 16.54 -9.33
C CYS A 61 7.36 17.30 -9.23
N HIS A 62 7.45 18.31 -8.35
CA HIS A 62 8.67 19.09 -8.19
C HIS A 62 9.82 18.21 -7.64
N PRO A 63 11.06 18.32 -8.17
CA PRO A 63 12.19 17.49 -7.74
C PRO A 63 12.49 17.58 -6.23
N ASP A 64 12.19 18.71 -5.59
CA ASP A 64 12.44 18.95 -4.16
C ASP A 64 11.55 18.16 -3.20
N ILE A 65 10.50 17.51 -3.71
CA ILE A 65 9.70 16.56 -2.95
C ILE A 65 10.51 15.28 -2.67
N VAL A 66 11.41 14.91 -3.57
CA VAL A 66 12.28 13.75 -3.40
C VAL A 66 13.47 14.13 -2.50
N ARG A 67 13.36 13.77 -1.22
CA ARG A 67 14.39 14.02 -0.18
C ARG A 67 15.10 12.76 0.30
N ASP A 68 14.96 11.67 -0.44
CA ASP A 68 15.68 10.44 -0.15
C ASP A 68 17.19 10.68 -0.37
N PRO A 69 18.06 10.34 0.60
CA PRO A 69 19.51 10.46 0.44
C PRO A 69 20.06 9.82 -0.84
N GLU A 70 19.44 8.75 -1.34
CA GLU A 70 19.85 8.09 -2.59
C GLU A 70 19.70 8.99 -3.83
N PHE A 71 18.81 9.98 -3.77
CA PHE A 71 18.52 10.91 -4.88
C PHE A 71 19.20 12.27 -4.71
N LYS A 72 19.99 12.46 -3.65
CA LYS A 72 20.62 13.74 -3.32
C LYS A 72 21.57 14.23 -4.42
N ASP A 73 22.36 13.32 -4.98
CA ASP A 73 23.38 13.61 -5.99
C ASP A 73 22.89 13.32 -7.42
N LYS A 74 21.61 12.91 -7.57
CA LYS A 74 20.98 12.66 -8.87
C LYS A 74 20.58 13.97 -9.54
N SER A 75 20.45 13.93 -10.87
CA SER A 75 20.06 15.09 -11.66
C SER A 75 18.62 15.54 -11.33
N THR A 76 18.33 16.80 -11.64
CA THR A 76 16.97 17.36 -11.51
C THR A 76 15.94 16.56 -12.30
N GLU A 77 16.31 16.04 -13.47
CA GLU A 77 15.43 15.25 -14.31
C GLU A 77 15.09 13.90 -13.68
N GLU A 78 16.08 13.16 -13.17
CA GLU A 78 15.86 11.90 -12.45
C GLU A 78 14.99 12.09 -11.20
N ARG A 79 15.22 13.18 -10.45
CA ARG A 79 14.40 13.52 -9.28
C ARG A 79 12.96 13.86 -9.68
N THR A 80 12.76 14.55 -10.80
CA THR A 80 11.42 14.86 -11.33
C THR A 80 10.68 13.60 -11.78
N ILE A 81 11.37 12.67 -12.45
CA ILE A 81 10.81 11.36 -12.81
C ILE A 81 10.38 10.60 -11.55
N GLN A 82 11.23 10.59 -10.52
CA GLN A 82 10.90 9.93 -9.26
C GLN A 82 9.72 10.60 -8.54
N ALA A 83 9.64 11.93 -8.53
CA ALA A 83 8.50 12.65 -7.97
C ALA A 83 7.19 12.27 -8.67
N LYS A 84 7.19 12.18 -10.00
CA LYS A 84 6.04 11.71 -10.80
C LYS A 84 5.62 10.30 -10.41
N ILE A 85 6.56 9.38 -10.24
CA ILE A 85 6.28 7.99 -9.82
C ILE A 85 5.62 7.98 -8.42
N ILE A 86 6.18 8.74 -7.47
CA ILE A 86 5.63 8.84 -6.11
C ILE A 86 4.21 9.41 -6.13
N PHE A 87 3.98 10.46 -6.93
CA PHE A 87 2.68 11.09 -7.04
C PHE A 87 1.65 10.16 -7.68
N ASN A 88 1.99 9.50 -8.79
CA ASN A 88 1.14 8.49 -9.43
C ASN A 88 0.75 7.36 -8.44
N ASN A 89 1.73 6.82 -7.69
CA ASN A 89 1.47 5.80 -6.68
C ASN A 89 0.51 6.30 -5.58
N THR A 90 0.64 7.56 -5.19
CA THR A 90 -0.24 8.20 -4.19
C THR A 90 -1.66 8.34 -4.74
N CYS A 91 -1.82 8.77 -5.99
CA CYS A 91 -3.11 8.82 -6.69
C CYS A 91 -3.77 7.44 -6.77
N ASN A 92 -3.02 6.42 -7.19
CA ASN A 92 -3.51 5.04 -7.25
C ASN A 92 -3.92 4.51 -5.86
N ARG A 93 -3.15 4.82 -4.82
CA ARG A 93 -3.52 4.48 -3.45
C ARG A 93 -4.81 5.17 -3.00
N ALA A 94 -4.98 6.46 -3.30
CA ALA A 94 -6.18 7.21 -2.97
C ALA A 94 -7.42 6.60 -3.64
N ILE A 95 -7.33 6.25 -4.93
CA ILE A 95 -8.41 5.56 -5.66
C ILE A 95 -8.74 4.23 -5.00
N ASN A 96 -7.73 3.42 -4.67
CA ASN A 96 -7.93 2.11 -4.04
C ASN A 96 -8.57 2.16 -2.66
N PHE A 97 -8.41 3.26 -1.93
CA PHE A 97 -9.07 3.47 -0.65
C PHE A 97 -10.59 3.72 -0.79
N ILE A 98 -11.05 4.20 -1.95
CA ILE A 98 -12.46 4.45 -2.21
C ILE A 98 -13.20 3.14 -2.50
N LYS A 99 -14.14 2.81 -1.62
CA LYS A 99 -14.94 1.57 -1.69
C LYS A 99 -16.12 1.67 -2.64
N THR A 100 -16.63 2.87 -2.86
CA THR A 100 -17.83 3.09 -3.66
C THR A 100 -17.47 3.06 -5.16
N PRO A 101 -17.92 2.07 -5.95
CA PRO A 101 -17.40 1.85 -7.30
C PRO A 101 -17.60 3.03 -8.26
N HIS A 102 -18.77 3.68 -8.23
CA HIS A 102 -19.04 4.82 -9.10
C HIS A 102 -18.18 6.05 -8.75
N ILE A 103 -17.92 6.28 -7.45
CA ILE A 103 -17.03 7.35 -7.00
C ILE A 103 -15.58 7.02 -7.41
N LYS A 104 -15.15 5.77 -7.18
CA LYS A 104 -13.82 5.27 -7.56
C LYS A 104 -13.54 5.52 -9.04
N LEU A 105 -14.49 5.16 -9.90
CA LEU A 105 -14.36 5.34 -11.35
C LEU A 105 -14.37 6.81 -11.76
N ALA A 106 -15.19 7.64 -11.12
CA ALA A 106 -15.22 9.08 -11.39
C ALA A 106 -13.88 9.76 -11.06
N ILE A 107 -13.29 9.43 -9.91
CA ILE A 107 -11.96 9.93 -9.50
C ILE A 107 -10.89 9.42 -10.46
N ALA A 108 -10.88 8.12 -10.78
CA ALA A 108 -9.90 7.55 -11.69
C ALA A 108 -9.94 8.22 -13.07
N ARG A 109 -11.14 8.45 -13.62
CA ARG A 109 -11.32 9.19 -14.88
C ARG A 109 -10.78 10.62 -14.77
N ASN A 110 -11.06 11.33 -13.68
CA ASN A 110 -10.57 12.68 -13.47
C ASN A 110 -9.03 12.71 -13.38
N PHE A 111 -8.42 11.79 -12.65
CA PHE A 111 -6.96 11.68 -12.53
C PHE A 111 -6.29 11.36 -13.86
N LEU A 112 -6.92 10.51 -14.70
CA LEU A 112 -6.43 10.25 -16.05
C LEU A 112 -6.45 11.52 -16.92
N GLN A 113 -7.53 12.31 -16.85
CA GLN A 113 -7.63 13.58 -17.59
C GLN A 113 -6.57 14.61 -17.16
N GLN A 114 -6.11 14.53 -15.92
CA GLN A 114 -5.02 15.37 -15.39
C GLN A 114 -3.63 14.78 -15.62
N GLU A 115 -3.53 13.62 -16.29
CA GLU A 115 -2.29 12.85 -16.49
C GLU A 115 -1.60 12.44 -15.17
N TRP A 116 -2.36 12.32 -14.09
CA TRP A 116 -1.83 11.90 -12.78
C TRP A 116 -1.67 10.38 -12.68
N ILE A 117 -2.52 9.65 -13.40
CA ILE A 117 -2.42 8.20 -13.57
C ILE A 117 -2.28 7.83 -15.04
N SER A 118 -1.70 6.66 -15.32
CA SER A 118 -1.57 6.17 -16.69
C SER A 118 -2.86 5.54 -17.20
N GLU A 119 -3.00 5.40 -18.52
CA GLU A 119 -4.12 4.66 -19.13
C GLU A 119 -4.16 3.21 -18.61
N ASN A 120 -3.00 2.58 -18.45
CA ASN A 120 -2.91 1.22 -17.93
C ASN A 120 -3.45 1.13 -16.48
N ASP A 121 -3.14 2.12 -15.64
CA ASP A 121 -3.71 2.21 -14.29
C ASP A 121 -5.24 2.38 -14.36
N PHE A 122 -5.74 3.26 -15.24
CA PHE A 122 -7.17 3.47 -15.41
C PHE A 122 -7.92 2.21 -15.84
N GLN A 123 -7.37 1.44 -16.78
CA GLN A 123 -7.95 0.18 -17.25
C GLN A 123 -8.11 -0.84 -16.12
N SER A 124 -7.21 -0.84 -15.13
CA SER A 124 -7.33 -1.71 -13.95
C SER A 124 -8.58 -1.43 -13.11
N TYR A 125 -9.09 -0.19 -13.14
CA TYR A 125 -10.31 0.20 -12.43
C TYR A 125 -11.60 -0.04 -13.23
N LEU A 126 -11.51 -0.33 -14.53
CA LEU A 126 -12.65 -0.67 -15.38
C LEU A 126 -13.02 -2.16 -15.30
N ALA A 127 -12.04 -3.02 -15.03
CA ALA A 127 -12.29 -4.44 -14.92
C ALA A 127 -13.15 -4.73 -13.68
N PRO A 128 -14.26 -5.48 -13.81
CA PRO A 128 -14.88 -6.07 -12.64
C PRO A 128 -13.83 -6.95 -11.98
N GLU A 129 -13.55 -6.72 -10.69
CA GLU A 129 -12.60 -7.48 -9.88
C GLU A 129 -12.64 -8.94 -10.33
N LYS A 130 -11.58 -9.42 -10.99
CA LYS A 130 -11.42 -10.85 -11.19
C LYS A 130 -11.32 -11.40 -9.79
N SER A 131 -12.41 -12.01 -9.30
CA SER A 131 -12.39 -12.85 -8.14
C SER A 131 -11.17 -13.76 -8.32
N THR A 132 -10.16 -13.55 -7.48
CA THR A 132 -9.05 -14.48 -7.41
C THR A 132 -9.68 -15.71 -6.79
N ASP A 133 -10.26 -16.56 -7.64
CA ASP A 133 -10.76 -17.86 -7.22
C ASP A 133 -9.57 -18.57 -6.61
N VAL A 134 -9.60 -18.71 -5.29
CA VAL A 134 -8.62 -19.49 -4.52
C VAL A 134 -8.46 -20.92 -5.07
N ASN A 135 -9.43 -21.39 -5.86
CA ASN A 135 -9.38 -22.64 -6.62
C ASN A 135 -8.41 -22.63 -7.82
N ALA A 136 -8.13 -21.48 -8.45
CA ALA A 136 -7.20 -21.41 -9.58
C ALA A 136 -5.73 -21.57 -9.14
N LEU A 137 -5.37 -21.08 -7.94
CA LEU A 137 -4.05 -21.28 -7.35
C LEU A 137 -3.84 -22.73 -6.90
N ALA A 138 -4.90 -23.40 -6.43
CA ALA A 138 -4.87 -24.83 -6.10
C ALA A 138 -4.67 -25.71 -7.35
N ALA A 139 -5.33 -25.38 -8.47
CA ALA A 139 -5.19 -26.11 -9.73
C ALA A 139 -3.78 -25.97 -10.34
N ALA A 140 -3.14 -24.79 -10.20
CA ALA A 140 -1.78 -24.57 -10.68
C ALA A 140 -0.73 -25.38 -9.90
N ASN A 141 -0.98 -25.65 -8.61
CA ASN A 141 -0.09 -26.49 -7.79
C ASN A 141 -0.28 -28.00 -8.03
N ALA A 142 -1.45 -28.43 -8.53
CA ALA A 142 -1.76 -29.84 -8.79
C ALA A 142 -1.12 -30.39 -10.08
N LEU A 143 -0.59 -29.54 -10.95
CA LEU A 143 0.03 -29.92 -12.23
C LEU A 143 1.57 -30.00 -12.20
N ARG A 144 2.19 -29.83 -11.04
CA ARG A 144 3.62 -30.10 -10.88
C ARG A 144 3.86 -31.60 -10.73
N PRO A 145 4.58 -32.27 -11.65
CA PRO A 145 5.04 -33.62 -11.41
C PRO A 145 5.98 -33.61 -10.19
N ASN A 146 5.69 -34.48 -9.23
CA ASN A 146 6.45 -34.71 -8.01
C ASN A 146 7.92 -35.01 -8.35
N SER A 147 8.79 -33.99 -8.28
CA SER A 147 10.24 -34.20 -8.36
C SER A 147 10.70 -34.57 -6.96
N GLN A 148 10.76 -35.87 -6.70
CA GLN A 148 11.39 -36.45 -5.52
C GLN A 148 12.76 -35.80 -5.29
N SER A 149 12.94 -35.22 -4.11
CA SER A 149 14.26 -34.93 -3.55
C SER A 149 15.08 -36.21 -3.48
N PRO A 150 16.38 -36.20 -3.84
CA PRO A 150 17.21 -37.40 -3.81
C PRO A 150 17.36 -37.91 -2.37
N PRO A 151 17.45 -39.23 -2.16
CA PRO A 151 17.67 -39.78 -0.82
C PRO A 151 19.05 -39.33 -0.29
N PRO A 152 19.18 -39.10 1.03
CA PRO A 152 20.46 -38.75 1.65
C PRO A 152 21.47 -39.91 1.51
N PRO A 153 22.78 -39.62 1.42
CA PRO A 153 23.81 -40.64 1.30
C PRO A 153 23.90 -41.50 2.57
N THR A 154 23.94 -42.82 2.36
CA THR A 154 24.16 -43.83 3.38
C THR A 154 25.57 -43.71 3.96
N GLU A 155 25.70 -43.22 5.19
CA GLU A 155 26.90 -43.44 6.00
C GLU A 155 26.91 -44.90 6.45
N THR A 156 27.87 -45.68 5.93
CA THR A 156 28.24 -46.99 6.46
C THR A 156 28.93 -46.77 7.80
N ILE A 157 28.24 -47.10 8.88
CA ILE A 157 28.84 -47.20 10.22
C ILE A 157 29.47 -48.59 10.31
N ASP A 158 30.79 -48.62 10.34
CA ASP A 158 31.58 -49.80 10.65
C ASP A 158 31.29 -50.25 12.10
N LEU A 159 30.93 -51.53 12.24
CA LEU A 159 30.75 -52.20 13.52
C LEU A 159 32.13 -52.66 14.01
N ASP A 160 32.68 -51.96 15.00
CA ASP A 160 33.73 -52.50 15.87
C ASP A 160 33.19 -52.63 17.30
N ASP A 161 33.00 -53.90 17.66
CA ASP A 161 33.16 -54.59 18.95
C ASP A 161 33.03 -53.86 20.30
N ASP A 162 32.20 -54.53 21.11
CA ASP A 162 32.29 -54.71 22.57
C ASP A 162 31.92 -53.57 23.55
N MET A 163 30.97 -53.93 24.43
CA MET A 163 31.03 -53.82 25.90
C MET A 163 29.94 -52.95 26.58
N ASP A 164 29.15 -53.70 27.36
CA ASP A 164 28.38 -53.37 28.57
C ASP A 164 27.14 -52.44 28.55
N ILE A 165 25.98 -53.13 28.63
CA ILE A 165 24.90 -52.97 29.61
C ILE A 165 25.04 -51.84 30.65
N THR A 166 24.02 -50.99 30.75
CA THR A 166 23.26 -50.80 32.01
C THR A 166 21.94 -50.02 31.81
N THR A 167 20.94 -50.53 32.53
CA THR A 167 19.53 -50.17 32.72
C THR A 167 19.24 -48.77 33.29
N THR A 168 18.15 -48.11 32.86
CA THR A 168 16.99 -47.57 33.66
C THR A 168 16.11 -46.66 32.77
N HIS A 169 14.82 -46.95 32.52
CA HIS A 169 13.60 -46.48 33.26
C HIS A 169 13.55 -44.94 33.42
N ASP A 170 12.51 -44.19 33.06
CA ASP A 170 11.07 -44.43 33.16
C ASP A 170 10.26 -43.59 32.14
N ASN A 171 9.09 -44.13 31.83
CA ASN A 171 7.99 -43.60 31.04
C ASN A 171 6.83 -43.22 31.98
N THR A 172 6.28 -42.02 31.85
CA THR A 172 4.91 -41.75 32.35
C THR A 172 4.21 -40.64 31.54
N THR A 173 3.11 -41.07 30.92
CA THR A 173 2.01 -40.30 30.35
C THR A 173 1.18 -39.67 31.48
N THR A 174 0.61 -38.47 31.28
CA THR A 174 -0.76 -38.14 31.78
C THR A 174 -1.36 -36.97 30.98
N THR A 175 -2.42 -37.31 30.25
CA THR A 175 -3.46 -36.44 29.69
C THR A 175 -4.58 -36.33 30.72
N THR A 176 -5.15 -35.15 30.96
CA THR A 176 -6.48 -34.98 31.58
C THR A 176 -7.06 -33.61 31.22
N ILE A 177 -8.18 -33.67 30.48
CA ILE A 177 -9.35 -32.77 30.35
C ILE A 177 -9.29 -31.33 30.88
#